data_AF-A0A2H9MTQ5-F1
#
_entry.id   AF-A0A2H9MTQ5-F1
#
_cell.length_a   1.000
_cell.length_b   1.000
_cell.length_c   1.000
_cell.angle_alpha   90.00
_cell.angle_beta   90.00
_cell.angle_gamma   90.00
#
_symmetry.space_group_name_H-M   'P 1'
#
loop_
_entity.id
_entity.type
_entity.pdbx_description
1 polymer ?
#
loop_
_entity_poly.entity_id
_entity_poly.type
_entity_poly.pdbx_seq_one_letter_code
_entity_poly.pdbx_strand_id
1 'polypeptide(L)'
;MDVEIGPISFVVPDVVKNELAKLENIPEKKQDIILTRNFIKNLKTIALPGNFADKEILDYVKSTKSIIGTMDKDLKKQVKIAGGSVLSFSNDKIILES
;
A
#
# COMPACT_ATOMS: atom_id res chain seq x y z
N MET A 1 -18.71 18.66 5.39
CA MET A 1 -17.32 18.89 5.83
C MET A 1 -16.45 18.51 4.66
N ASP A 2 -15.75 19.49 4.08
CA ASP A 2 -14.79 19.22 3.02
C ASP A 2 -13.54 18.60 3.66
N VAL A 3 -13.08 17.47 3.12
CA VAL A 3 -11.88 16.80 3.59
C VAL A 3 -10.69 17.42 2.85
N GLU A 4 -9.92 18.26 3.55
CA GLU A 4 -8.67 18.80 3.03
C GLU A 4 -7.55 17.77 3.23
N ILE A 5 -6.94 17.30 2.15
CA ILE A 5 -5.93 16.22 2.17
C ILE A 5 -4.50 16.78 2.32
N GLY A 6 -4.27 18.05 1.95
CA GLY A 6 -2.94 18.65 1.93
C GLY A 6 -2.00 18.00 0.90
N PRO A 7 -0.68 18.32 0.92
CA PRO A 7 0.29 17.70 0.04
C PRO A 7 0.51 16.22 0.40
N ILE A 8 0.48 15.35 -0.62
CA ILE A 8 0.64 13.90 -0.46
C ILE A 8 1.97 13.45 -1.05
N SER A 9 2.67 12.56 -0.35
CA SER A 9 3.84 11.84 -0.86
C SER A 9 3.54 10.35 -0.90
N PHE A 10 3.71 9.72 -2.06
CA PHE A 10 3.60 8.28 -2.20
C PHE A 10 4.93 7.62 -1.82
N VAL A 11 4.84 6.58 -1.00
CA VAL A 11 5.99 5.77 -0.58
C VAL A 11 5.69 4.29 -0.79
N VAL A 12 6.73 3.50 -1.04
CA VAL A 12 6.61 2.05 -1.14
C VAL A 12 7.48 1.41 -0.06
N PRO A 13 6.90 0.65 0.89
CA PRO A 13 7.68 -0.05 1.90
C PRO A 13 8.58 -1.15 1.33
N ASP A 14 9.72 -1.41 1.96
CA ASP A 14 10.62 -2.50 1.57
C ASP A 14 9.95 -3.88 1.61
N VAL A 15 9.13 -4.16 2.62
CA VAL A 15 8.38 -5.43 2.72
C VAL A 15 7.46 -5.68 1.51
N VAL A 16 6.84 -4.62 0.96
CA VAL A 16 6.00 -4.73 -0.24
C VAL A 16 6.85 -5.05 -1.48
N LYS A 17 8.03 -4.43 -1.60
CA LYS A 17 8.98 -4.74 -2.68
C LYS A 17 9.45 -6.20 -2.61
N ASN A 18 9.69 -6.70 -1.40
CA ASN A 18 10.11 -8.07 -1.18
C ASN A 18 9.01 -9.07 -1.57
N GLU A 19 7.75 -8.78 -1.25
CA GLU A 19 6.63 -9.62 -1.70
C GLU A 19 6.43 -9.58 -3.21
N LEU A 20 6.52 -8.41 -3.84
CA LEU A 20 6.48 -8.29 -5.31
C LEU A 20 7.57 -9.13 -5.98
N ALA A 21 8.79 -9.14 -5.43
CA ALA A 21 9.88 -9.95 -5.96
C ALA A 21 9.58 -11.46 -5.90
N LYS A 22 8.88 -11.94 -4.87
CA LYS A 22 8.46 -13.35 -4.76
C LYS A 22 7.44 -13.71 -5.85
N LEU A 23 6.57 -12.78 -6.24
CA LEU A 23 5.54 -12.98 -7.26
C LEU A 23 6.09 -13.06 -8.69
N GLU A 24 7.32 -12.58 -8.94
CA GLU A 24 7.98 -12.66 -10.24
C GLU A 24 8.21 -14.12 -10.70
N ASN A 25 8.25 -15.05 -9.74
CA ASN A 25 8.39 -16.48 -9.99
C ASN A 25 7.09 -17.15 -10.50
N ILE A 26 5.97 -16.42 -10.51
CA ILE A 26 4.68 -16.92 -11.01
C ILE A 26 4.54 -16.50 -12.49
N PRO A 27 4.61 -17.44 -13.46
CA PRO A 27 4.66 -17.10 -14.89
C PRO A 27 3.53 -16.18 -15.35
N GLU A 28 2.31 -16.43 -14.87
CA GLU A 28 1.09 -15.69 -15.19
C GLU A 28 1.13 -14.22 -14.73
N LYS A 29 1.92 -13.90 -13.70
CA LYS A 29 2.01 -12.56 -13.09
C LYS A 29 3.28 -11.82 -13.48
N LYS A 30 4.26 -12.51 -14.07
CA LYS A 30 5.62 -12.01 -14.25
C LYS A 30 5.68 -10.66 -14.97
N GLN A 31 4.94 -10.49 -16.06
CA GLN A 31 4.96 -9.25 -16.85
C GLN A 31 4.44 -8.05 -16.03
N ASP A 32 3.31 -8.22 -15.33
CA ASP A 32 2.71 -7.17 -14.49
C ASP A 32 3.63 -6.81 -13.32
N ILE A 33 4.30 -7.80 -12.73
CA ILE A 33 5.28 -7.57 -11.65
C ILE A 33 6.49 -6.79 -12.17
N ILE A 34 7.04 -7.14 -13.34
CA ILE A 34 8.17 -6.40 -13.93
C ILE A 34 7.79 -4.94 -14.19
N LEU A 35 6.62 -4.69 -14.78
CA LEU A 35 6.13 -3.32 -15.03
C LEU A 35 5.94 -2.55 -13.73
N THR A 36 5.32 -3.17 -12.73
CA THR A 36 5.10 -2.58 -11.41
C THR A 36 6.43 -2.25 -10.72
N ARG A 37 7.38 -3.20 -10.69
CA ARG A 37 8.73 -3.00 -10.12
C ARG A 37 9.47 -1.85 -10.79
N ASN A 38 9.39 -1.75 -12.12
CA ASN A 38 10.01 -0.68 -12.88
C ASN A 38 9.38 0.69 -12.59
N PHE A 39 8.07 0.74 -12.34
CA PHE A 39 7.37 1.96 -11.95
C PHE A 39 7.78 2.41 -10.54
N ILE A 40 7.76 1.51 -9.56
CA ILE A 40 8.01 1.86 -8.15
C ILE A 40 9.48 2.14 -7.83
N LYS A 41 10.42 1.82 -8.72
CA LYS A 41 11.87 2.03 -8.47
C LYS A 41 12.23 3.50 -8.20
N ASN A 42 11.45 4.42 -8.76
CA ASN A 42 11.66 5.86 -8.63
C ASN A 42 10.87 6.47 -7.46
N LEU A 43 10.05 5.69 -6.76
CA LEU A 43 9.27 6.16 -5.62
C LEU A 43 10.11 6.12 -4.34
N LYS A 44 9.81 7.06 -3.42
CA LYS A 44 10.43 7.08 -2.10
C LYS A 44 10.13 5.76 -1.38
N THR A 45 11.13 5.25 -0.71
CA THR A 45 11.06 3.96 0.00
C THR A 45 11.15 4.20 1.49
N ILE A 46 10.35 3.47 2.27
CA ILE A 46 10.44 3.46 3.72
C ILE A 46 10.82 2.07 4.22
N ALA A 47 11.67 2.05 5.24
CA ALA A 47 12.07 0.81 5.88
C ALA A 47 10.93 0.31 6.78
N LEU A 48 10.25 -0.75 6.33
CA LEU A 48 9.38 -1.58 7.17
C LEU A 48 9.96 -2.99 7.18
N PRO A 49 10.84 -3.30 8.15
CA PRO A 49 11.52 -4.58 8.21
C PRO A 49 10.53 -5.67 8.64
N GLY A 50 10.33 -6.66 7.78
CA GLY A 50 9.46 -7.79 8.09
C GLY A 50 9.23 -8.67 6.87
N ASN A 51 8.46 -9.73 7.06
CA ASN A 51 8.22 -10.75 6.04
C ASN A 51 6.84 -10.66 5.37
N PHE A 52 5.88 -10.01 6.04
CA PHE A 52 4.48 -9.97 5.65
C PHE A 52 4.01 -8.51 5.58
N ALA A 53 3.65 -8.05 4.38
CA ALA A 53 3.32 -6.65 4.13
C ALA A 53 2.13 -6.19 4.97
N ASP A 54 1.05 -6.97 5.00
CA ASP A 54 -0.17 -6.61 5.73
C ASP A 54 0.10 -6.34 7.21
N LYS A 55 0.88 -7.21 7.87
CA LYS A 55 1.23 -7.05 9.28
C LYS A 55 2.04 -5.78 9.51
N GLU A 56 3.12 -5.60 8.75
CA GLU A 56 4.02 -4.45 8.95
C GLU A 56 3.34 -3.13 8.60
N ILE A 57 2.46 -3.12 7.59
CA ILE A 57 1.61 -1.96 7.25
C ILE A 57 0.67 -1.63 8.41
N LEU A 58 -0.01 -2.62 8.99
CA LEU A 58 -0.93 -2.40 10.10
C LEU A 58 -0.23 -1.87 11.34
N ASP A 59 0.95 -2.41 11.68
CA ASP A 59 1.74 -1.92 12.82
C ASP A 59 2.24 -0.49 12.57
N TYR A 60 2.64 -0.16 11.35
CA TYR A 60 2.99 1.21 10.96
C TYR A 60 1.80 2.17 11.07
N VAL A 61 0.59 1.77 10.63
CA VAL A 61 -0.63 2.59 10.73
C VAL A 61 -0.96 2.94 12.18
N LYS A 62 -0.89 1.97 13.09
CA LYS A 62 -1.20 2.19 14.52
C LYS A 62 -0.37 3.32 15.14
N SER A 63 0.87 3.51 14.68
CA SER A 63 1.80 4.52 15.21
C SER A 63 1.75 5.87 14.47
N THR A 64 1.32 5.89 13.21
CA THR A 64 1.45 7.07 12.33
C THR A 64 0.13 7.63 11.81
N LYS A 65 -0.99 6.90 11.94
CA LYS A 65 -2.29 7.24 11.33
C LYS A 65 -2.19 7.52 9.82
N SER A 66 -1.33 6.77 9.14
CA SER A 66 -1.06 6.92 7.70
C SER A 66 -2.25 6.55 6.81
N ILE A 67 -2.22 7.02 5.55
CA ILE A 67 -3.13 6.61 4.48
C ILE A 67 -2.53 5.40 3.75
N ILE A 68 -3.26 4.29 3.68
CA ILE A 68 -2.83 3.05 3.01
C ILE A 68 -3.55 2.88 1.68
N GLY A 69 -2.77 2.79 0.60
CA GLY A 69 -3.27 2.41 -0.72
C GLY A 69 -3.50 0.91 -0.82
N THR A 70 -4.76 0.45 -0.80
CA THR A 70 -5.06 -0.99 -0.94
C THR A 70 -6.45 -1.26 -1.51
N MET A 71 -6.55 -2.38 -2.23
CA MET A 71 -7.80 -2.95 -2.73
C MET A 71 -8.30 -4.13 -1.90
N ASP A 72 -7.46 -4.67 -1.01
CA ASP A 72 -7.77 -5.84 -0.20
C ASP A 72 -8.85 -5.52 0.85
N LYS A 73 -9.95 -6.27 0.85
CA LYS A 73 -11.10 -5.99 1.73
C LYS A 73 -10.76 -6.12 3.22
N ASP A 74 -9.95 -7.10 3.58
CA ASP A 74 -9.61 -7.38 4.97
C ASP A 74 -8.57 -6.38 5.46
N LEU A 75 -7.57 -6.04 4.65
CA LEU A 75 -6.61 -4.99 4.99
C LEU A 75 -7.30 -3.63 5.12
N LYS A 76 -8.23 -3.29 4.22
CA LYS A 76 -9.04 -2.06 4.32
C LYS A 76 -9.75 -1.96 5.66
N LYS A 77 -10.43 -3.03 6.08
CA LYS A 77 -11.13 -3.06 7.37
C LYS A 77 -10.16 -2.88 8.54
N GLN A 78 -9.02 -3.57 8.50
CA GLN A 78 -8.03 -3.54 9.57
C GLN A 78 -7.34 -2.17 9.68
N VAL A 79 -7.03 -1.51 8.56
CA VAL A 79 -6.44 -0.14 8.55
C VAL A 79 -7.38 0.87 9.20
N LYS A 80 -8.67 0.83 8.86
CA LYS A 80 -9.69 1.72 9.47
C LYS A 80 -9.83 1.47 10.98
N ILE A 81 -9.88 0.20 11.40
CA ILE A 81 -9.90 -0.17 12.82
C ILE A 81 -8.66 0.34 13.56
N ALA A 82 -7.49 0.30 12.91
CA ALA A 82 -6.24 0.82 13.44
C ALA A 82 -6.16 2.37 13.46
N GLY A 83 -7.20 3.07 12.98
CA GLY A 83 -7.27 4.53 12.98
C GLY A 83 -6.54 5.21 11.82
N GLY A 84 -6.18 4.45 10.77
CA GLY A 84 -5.66 4.99 9.52
C GLY A 84 -6.77 5.27 8.50
N SER A 85 -6.41 5.84 7.36
CA SER A 85 -7.30 5.98 6.21
C SER A 85 -6.87 5.06 5.08
N VAL A 86 -7.78 4.78 4.16
CA VAL A 86 -7.57 3.91 3.01
C VAL A 86 -7.77 4.70 1.74
N LEU A 87 -6.80 4.62 0.83
CA LEU A 87 -6.94 5.00 -0.56
C LEU A 87 -7.24 3.74 -1.38
N SER A 88 -8.37 3.67 -2.07
CA SER A 88 -8.77 2.52 -2.90
C SER A 88 -9.22 2.96 -4.29
N PHE A 89 -9.41 2.01 -5.20
CA PHE A 89 -9.99 2.24 -6.53
C PHE A 89 -11.41 1.65 -6.60
N SER A 90 -12.36 2.40 -7.14
CA SER A 90 -13.73 1.92 -7.39
C SER A 90 -14.34 2.67 -8.55
N ASN A 91 -14.95 1.96 -9.51
CA ASN A 91 -15.58 2.56 -10.70
C ASN A 91 -14.65 3.56 -11.42
N ASP A 92 -13.39 3.15 -11.66
CA ASP A 92 -12.33 3.97 -12.27
C ASP A 92 -12.02 5.29 -11.55
N LYS A 93 -12.37 5.38 -10.25
CA LYS A 93 -12.10 6.52 -9.39
C LYS A 93 -11.27 6.12 -8.19
N ILE A 94 -10.45 7.05 -7.72
CA ILE A 94 -9.78 6.94 -6.42
C ILE A 94 -10.78 7.33 -5.34
N ILE A 95 -10.94 6.48 -4.33
CA ILE A 95 -11.80 6.69 -3.17
C ILE A 95 -10.91 6.80 -1.93
N LEU A 96 -11.13 7.84 -1.14
CA LEU A 96 -10.56 7.95 0.20
C LEU A 96 -11.62 7.53 1.22
N GLU A 97 -11.28 6.56 2.06
CA GLU A 97 -12.14 6.00 3.09
C GLU A 97 -11.47 6.11 4.46
N SER A 98 -12.19 6.52 5.49
CA SER A 98 -11.71 6.59 6.89
C SER A 98 -12.59 5.75 7.80
#